data_AF-A0A2I2KXH5-F1
#
_entry.id   AF-A0A2I2KXH5-F1
#
_cell.length_a   1.000
_cell.length_b   1.000
_cell.length_c   1.000
_cell.angle_alpha   90.00
_cell.angle_beta   90.00
_cell.angle_gamma   90.00
#
_symmetry.space_group_name_H-M   'P 1'
#
loop_
_entity.id
_entity.type
_entity.pdbx_description
1 polymer ?
#
loop_
_entity_poly.entity_id
_entity_poly.type
_entity_poly.pdbx_seq_one_letter_code
_entity_poly.pdbx_strand_id
1 'polypeptide(L)'
;MAAGDSLDRKIQELRYALDIEKRLSKDEILERYLNIAYFGDGAYGVGTAAEHYFGVPISQVNVEQAALLAGLVQSPSRYNPAAHPQAALTRRNTVLDKMAEYKYISPTQADAAKQVPITVVPTPPPAADSCVTATAPFFCDYVRTQLQGSPSLGSTMEERNRRIYEGGLVIRTTLDPQVQQAVQEAVNSTVAPDNRVSATEVVIQPGTGNILAMAVNRVYGPDTAANQTVVPLPTNATFQPGSTFKTFVLAAALEQGYGTSTAFYSPACYESKKFPLDRGEGDCAKGFSNSDPAEAGIYDIPKGTWDSVNTFYVQLAEKTGIPAVLEMARRLGVSPPQADKIGATDGATAIGGGQYMYVSPLQMADAYATIAGGGVRCTPRFATGAVDSSKDPIDVAGPPKCEQVLAKGVADTVSSVLAGVPINGTGTNAAIGRPSAGKTGTTDEYSAAWYVGFTPQIAAAVSVGDPSGAESHPLRGVVADGRTWPRVFGGDLPAIIWGKSMRAALANLPVVPLPAADPTVARGTKGGLSTP
;
A
#
# COMPACT_ATOMS: atom_id res chain seq x y z
N MET A 1 -13.23 24.70 5.92
CA MET A 1 -13.63 26.07 5.46
C MET A 1 -13.23 26.26 4.01
N ALA A 2 -14.14 26.65 3.11
CA ALA A 2 -13.84 26.91 1.69
C ALA A 2 -13.11 28.27 1.51
N ALA A 3 -12.25 28.37 0.49
CA ALA A 3 -11.53 29.60 0.14
C ALA A 3 -12.47 30.52 -0.67
N GLY A 4 -12.82 31.69 -0.13
CA GLY A 4 -13.56 32.72 -0.85
C GLY A 4 -14.09 33.84 0.07
N ASP A 5 -13.81 35.09 -0.27
CA ASP A 5 -14.23 36.30 0.46
C ASP A 5 -15.72 36.65 0.24
N SER A 6 -16.64 35.71 0.45
CA SER A 6 -18.07 36.03 0.43
C SER A 6 -18.53 36.63 1.76
N LEU A 7 -19.39 37.65 1.66
CA LEU A 7 -20.01 38.30 2.82
C LEU A 7 -20.76 37.27 3.69
N ASP A 8 -21.42 36.31 3.04
CA ASP A 8 -22.18 35.23 3.70
C ASP A 8 -21.29 34.36 4.60
N ARG A 9 -20.07 34.01 4.14
CA ARG A 9 -19.10 33.27 4.96
C ARG A 9 -18.71 34.05 6.20
N LYS A 10 -18.44 35.35 6.06
CA LYS A 10 -18.06 36.22 7.19
C LYS A 10 -19.17 36.34 8.24
N ILE A 11 -20.43 36.38 7.81
CA ILE A 11 -21.59 36.36 8.72
C ILE A 11 -21.68 35.00 9.45
N GLN A 12 -21.41 33.90 8.76
CA GLN A 12 -21.40 32.56 9.36
C GLN A 12 -20.24 32.38 10.36
N GLU A 13 -19.03 32.83 10.03
CA GLU A 13 -17.87 32.87 10.93
C GLU A 13 -18.19 33.67 12.21
N LEU A 14 -18.87 34.81 12.09
CA LEU A 14 -19.27 35.64 13.24
C LEU A 14 -20.24 34.89 14.17
N ARG A 15 -21.22 34.18 13.61
CA ARG A 15 -22.15 33.34 14.39
C ARG A 15 -21.41 32.23 15.12
N TYR A 16 -20.49 31.54 14.46
CA TYR A 16 -19.68 30.49 15.07
C TYR A 16 -18.75 31.01 16.16
N ALA A 17 -18.13 32.18 15.97
CA ALA A 17 -17.29 32.82 16.98
C ALA A 17 -18.09 33.10 18.27
N LEU A 18 -19.30 33.65 18.15
CA LEU A 18 -20.18 33.89 19.31
C LEU A 18 -20.60 32.60 20.00
N ASP A 19 -20.87 31.53 19.26
CA ASP A 19 -21.25 30.24 19.84
C ASP A 19 -20.07 29.54 20.53
N ILE A 20 -18.86 29.67 19.99
CA ILE A 20 -17.62 29.19 20.60
C ILE A 20 -17.36 29.93 21.92
N GLU A 21 -17.46 31.26 21.94
CA GLU A 21 -17.25 32.07 23.15
C GLU A 21 -18.26 31.81 24.26
N LYS A 22 -19.47 31.30 23.93
CA LYS A 22 -20.45 30.88 24.94
C LYS A 22 -20.12 29.54 25.59
N ARG A 23 -19.34 28.69 24.91
CA ARG A 23 -19.07 27.31 25.34
C ARG A 23 -17.67 27.11 25.90
N LEU A 24 -16.71 27.92 25.47
CA LEU A 24 -15.30 27.81 25.82
C LEU A 24 -14.80 29.12 26.42
N SER A 25 -13.94 29.02 27.41
CA SER A 25 -13.17 30.15 27.93
C SER A 25 -12.19 30.69 26.89
N LYS A 26 -11.71 31.93 27.08
CA LYS A 26 -10.73 32.54 26.18
C LYS A 26 -9.42 31.74 26.11
N ASP A 27 -9.03 31.14 27.22
CA ASP A 27 -7.82 30.30 27.31
C ASP A 27 -8.00 29.01 26.50
N GLU A 28 -9.15 28.32 26.62
CA GLU A 28 -9.44 27.12 25.82
C GLU A 28 -9.52 27.43 24.32
N ILE A 29 -10.06 28.59 23.95
CA ILE A 29 -10.11 29.03 22.54
C ILE A 29 -8.70 29.24 22.00
N LEU A 30 -7.85 29.94 22.76
CA LEU A 30 -6.47 30.20 22.37
C LEU A 30 -5.66 28.90 22.32
N GLU A 31 -5.80 28.02 23.31
CA GLU A 31 -5.15 26.71 23.33
C GLU A 31 -5.52 25.89 22.09
N ARG A 32 -6.81 25.79 21.77
CA ARG A 32 -7.28 25.06 20.58
C ARG A 32 -6.74 25.70 19.30
N TYR A 33 -6.79 27.02 19.18
CA TYR A 33 -6.23 27.74 18.02
C TYR A 33 -4.74 27.44 17.84
N LEU A 34 -3.97 27.53 18.93
CA LEU A 34 -2.53 27.29 18.93
C LEU A 34 -2.19 25.83 18.59
N ASN A 35 -3.09 24.87 18.79
CA ASN A 35 -2.87 23.46 18.43
C ASN A 35 -3.28 23.11 16.98
N ILE A 36 -4.12 23.93 16.33
CA ILE A 36 -4.61 23.63 14.96
C ILE A 36 -4.02 24.54 13.89
N ALA A 37 -3.50 25.72 14.25
CA ALA A 37 -3.02 26.69 13.29
C ALA A 37 -1.84 26.13 12.49
N TYR A 38 -1.83 26.39 11.18
CA TYR A 38 -0.73 26.02 10.31
C TYR A 38 0.41 27.06 10.41
N PHE A 39 1.61 26.60 10.77
CA PHE A 39 2.82 27.43 10.90
C PHE A 39 3.78 27.29 9.72
N GLY A 40 3.46 26.41 8.75
CA GLY A 40 4.30 26.18 7.57
C GLY A 40 5.04 24.85 7.67
N ASP A 41 5.53 24.36 6.53
CA ASP A 41 6.36 23.14 6.42
C ASP A 41 5.77 21.89 7.12
N GLY A 42 4.44 21.73 7.03
CA GLY A 42 3.72 20.62 7.66
C GLY A 42 3.49 20.76 9.17
N ALA A 43 3.98 21.81 9.82
CA ALA A 43 3.76 22.06 11.24
C ALA A 43 2.36 22.64 11.51
N TYR A 44 1.44 21.78 11.93
CA TYR A 44 0.15 22.17 12.53
C TYR A 44 0.29 22.15 14.04
N GLY A 45 0.04 23.31 14.66
CA GLY A 45 0.22 23.50 16.10
C GLY A 45 1.55 24.16 16.47
N VAL A 46 1.52 25.07 17.44
CA VAL A 46 2.65 25.92 17.83
C VAL A 46 3.77 25.13 18.51
N GLY A 47 3.42 24.07 19.24
CA GLY A 47 4.41 23.18 19.85
C GLY A 47 5.22 22.42 18.80
N THR A 48 4.52 21.81 17.83
CA THR A 48 5.14 21.17 16.68
C THR A 48 5.98 22.14 15.86
N ALA A 49 5.52 23.38 15.68
CA ALA A 49 6.28 24.42 14.99
C ALA A 49 7.54 24.85 15.75
N ALA A 50 7.49 24.93 17.09
CA ALA A 50 8.65 25.27 17.91
C ALA A 50 9.74 24.19 17.83
N GLU A 51 9.35 22.91 17.92
CA GLU A 51 10.27 21.78 17.76
C GLU A 51 10.82 21.70 16.34
N HIS A 52 9.98 21.91 15.34
CA HIS A 52 10.37 21.90 13.93
C HIS A 52 11.37 23.02 13.60
N TYR A 53 11.01 24.29 13.83
CA TYR A 53 11.87 25.41 13.44
C TYR A 53 13.07 25.62 14.37
N PHE A 54 12.98 25.29 15.65
CA PHE A 54 14.01 25.65 16.64
C PHE A 54 14.56 24.46 17.46
N GLY A 55 13.96 23.27 17.38
CA GLY A 55 14.40 22.11 18.16
C GLY A 55 14.18 22.24 19.66
N VAL A 56 13.26 23.10 20.11
CA VAL A 56 12.97 23.33 21.52
C VAL A 56 11.49 23.09 21.83
N PRO A 57 11.15 22.59 23.05
CA PRO A 57 9.75 22.51 23.46
C PRO A 57 9.15 23.92 23.57
N ILE A 58 7.83 24.03 23.40
CA ILE A 58 7.12 25.32 23.45
C ILE A 58 7.38 26.12 24.74
N SER A 59 7.64 25.43 25.85
CA SER A 59 7.97 26.03 27.16
C SER A 59 9.34 26.72 27.22
N GLN A 60 10.22 26.48 26.24
CA GLN A 60 11.56 27.07 26.13
C GLN A 60 11.68 28.09 25.00
N VAL A 61 10.58 28.41 24.32
CA VAL A 61 10.56 29.39 23.24
C VAL A 61 10.83 30.80 23.79
N ASN A 62 11.85 31.47 23.26
CA ASN A 62 12.19 32.85 23.63
C ASN A 62 11.34 33.89 22.87
N VAL A 63 11.52 35.17 23.18
CA VAL A 63 10.68 36.25 22.62
C VAL A 63 10.85 36.39 21.09
N GLU A 64 12.06 36.18 20.58
CA GLU A 64 12.39 36.27 19.17
C GLU A 64 11.71 35.15 18.37
N GLN A 65 11.77 33.93 18.91
CA GLN A 65 11.14 32.73 18.36
C GLN A 65 9.62 32.83 18.44
N ALA A 66 9.05 33.27 19.58
CA ALA A 66 7.62 33.49 19.74
C ALA A 66 7.09 34.52 18.74
N ALA A 67 7.81 35.63 18.54
CA ALA A 67 7.44 36.65 17.57
C ALA A 67 7.48 36.13 16.12
N LEU A 68 8.44 35.24 15.80
CA LEU A 68 8.50 34.58 14.51
C LEU A 68 7.29 33.65 14.33
N LEU A 69 7.03 32.73 15.26
CA LEU A 69 5.90 31.79 15.20
C LEU A 69 4.56 32.53 15.05
N ALA A 70 4.31 33.55 15.87
CA ALA A 70 3.11 34.38 15.77
C ALA A 70 3.01 35.11 14.42
N GLY A 71 4.16 35.45 13.81
CA GLY A 71 4.24 36.07 12.50
C GLY A 71 3.89 35.11 11.35
N LEU A 72 4.28 33.83 11.45
CA LEU A 72 4.10 32.81 10.41
C LEU A 72 2.64 32.59 10.06
N VAL A 73 1.75 32.54 11.07
CA VAL A 73 0.33 32.18 10.90
C VAL A 73 -0.41 33.07 9.90
N GLN A 74 0.05 34.30 9.67
CA GLN A 74 -0.54 35.20 8.67
C GLN A 74 -0.40 34.66 7.24
N SER A 75 0.77 34.10 6.90
CA SER A 75 1.04 33.55 5.57
C SER A 75 2.21 32.58 5.66
N PRO A 76 1.98 31.34 6.13
CA PRO A 76 3.05 30.42 6.50
C PRO A 76 4.03 30.13 5.36
N SER A 77 3.52 29.96 4.14
CA SER A 77 4.34 29.74 2.95
C SER A 77 5.21 30.95 2.62
N ARG A 78 4.67 32.17 2.69
CA ARG A 78 5.39 33.42 2.36
C ARG A 78 6.46 33.76 3.39
N TYR A 79 6.19 33.46 4.66
CA TYR A 79 7.06 33.78 5.77
C TYR A 79 7.89 32.60 6.26
N ASN A 80 7.90 31.48 5.53
CA ASN A 80 8.72 30.32 5.88
C ASN A 80 10.19 30.76 6.04
N PRO A 81 10.80 30.60 7.22
CA PRO A 81 12.14 31.13 7.50
C PRO A 81 13.26 30.35 6.78
N ALA A 82 13.02 29.08 6.41
CA ALA A 82 13.97 28.29 5.65
C ALA A 82 13.96 28.67 4.15
N ALA A 83 12.77 28.92 3.58
CA ALA A 83 12.62 29.27 2.17
C ALA A 83 12.76 30.78 1.88
N HIS A 84 12.30 31.62 2.81
CA HIS A 84 12.17 33.08 2.65
C HIS A 84 12.66 33.85 3.89
N PRO A 85 13.95 33.71 4.27
CA PRO A 85 14.49 34.22 5.54
C PRO A 85 14.30 35.73 5.71
N GLN A 86 14.44 36.52 4.64
CA GLN A 86 14.27 37.96 4.71
C GLN A 86 12.82 38.38 4.96
N ALA A 87 11.86 37.69 4.32
CA ALA A 87 10.43 37.96 4.53
C ALA A 87 10.01 37.57 5.95
N ALA A 88 10.52 36.44 6.44
CA ALA A 88 10.34 35.98 7.82
C ALA A 88 10.90 37.00 8.83
N LEU A 89 12.10 37.55 8.56
CA LEU A 89 12.75 38.56 9.39
C LEU A 89 11.92 39.84 9.51
N THR A 90 11.49 40.40 8.37
CA THR A 90 10.61 41.57 8.35
C THR A 90 9.32 41.31 9.12
N ARG A 91 8.72 40.12 8.93
CA ARG A 91 7.49 39.75 9.61
C ARG A 91 7.66 39.62 11.12
N ARG A 92 8.69 38.91 11.59
CA ARG A 92 9.03 38.80 13.01
C ARG A 92 9.24 40.18 13.65
N ASN A 93 10.00 41.05 12.99
CA ASN A 93 10.27 42.39 13.52
C ASN A 93 8.99 43.22 13.63
N THR A 94 8.07 43.07 12.68
CA THR A 94 6.72 43.67 12.78
C THR A 94 5.96 43.18 14.00
N VAL A 95 6.05 41.88 14.33
CA VAL A 95 5.43 41.32 15.54
C VAL A 95 6.08 41.86 16.80
N LEU A 96 7.41 41.95 16.86
CA LEU A 96 8.14 42.55 17.99
C LEU A 96 7.74 44.02 18.23
N ASP A 97 7.58 44.81 17.15
CA ASP A 97 7.08 46.18 17.24
C ASP A 97 5.69 46.24 17.87
N LYS A 98 4.78 45.35 17.43
CA LYS A 98 3.44 45.25 18.00
C LYS A 98 3.44 44.78 19.46
N MET A 99 4.33 43.86 19.83
CA MET A 99 4.47 43.43 21.22
C MET A 99 4.91 44.59 22.13
N ALA A 100 5.80 45.47 21.66
CA ALA A 100 6.19 46.68 22.38
C ALA A 100 5.05 47.71 22.45
N GLU A 101 4.37 47.95 21.34
CA GLU A 101 3.22 48.87 21.25
C GLU A 101 2.12 48.49 22.25
N TYR A 102 1.80 47.19 22.36
CA TYR A 102 0.82 46.65 23.31
C TYR A 102 1.39 46.32 24.69
N LYS A 103 2.64 46.71 24.97
CA LYS A 103 3.31 46.60 26.28
C LYS A 103 3.52 45.17 26.81
N TYR A 104 3.58 44.17 25.92
CA TYR A 104 4.00 42.80 26.28
C TYR A 104 5.52 42.72 26.52
N ILE A 105 6.28 43.61 25.89
CA ILE A 105 7.73 43.82 26.09
C ILE A 105 8.05 45.31 26.10
N SER A 106 9.22 45.69 26.60
CA SER A 106 9.69 47.08 26.50
C SER A 106 10.21 47.41 25.08
N PRO A 107 10.22 48.69 24.67
CA PRO A 107 10.84 49.10 23.42
C PRO A 107 12.30 48.66 23.30
N THR A 108 13.06 48.74 24.41
CA THR A 108 14.46 48.32 24.46
C THR A 108 14.61 46.81 24.26
N GLN A 109 13.70 46.00 24.81
CA GLN A 109 13.68 44.55 24.57
C GLN A 109 13.35 44.24 23.10
N ALA A 110 12.39 44.94 22.51
CA ALA A 110 12.04 44.76 21.10
C ALA A 110 13.22 45.11 20.18
N ASP A 111 13.90 46.23 20.43
CA ASP A 111 15.04 46.64 19.63
C ASP A 111 16.23 45.68 19.77
N ALA A 112 16.47 45.16 20.97
CA ALA A 112 17.47 44.10 21.20
C ALA A 112 17.11 42.80 20.44
N ALA A 113 15.86 42.35 20.56
CA ALA A 113 15.35 41.14 19.89
C ALA A 113 15.45 41.23 18.35
N LYS A 114 15.26 42.42 17.77
CA LYS A 114 15.42 42.63 16.32
C LYS A 114 16.85 42.42 15.82
N GLN A 115 17.86 42.64 16.68
CA GLN A 115 19.27 42.44 16.32
C GLN A 115 19.67 40.96 16.34
N VAL A 116 18.87 40.10 16.98
CA VAL A 116 19.11 38.66 17.00
C VAL A 116 18.77 38.09 15.61
N PRO A 117 19.68 37.36 14.94
CA PRO A 117 19.36 36.72 13.67
C PRO A 117 18.30 35.63 13.84
N ILE A 118 17.54 35.35 12.78
CA ILE A 118 16.68 34.15 12.77
C ILE A 118 17.59 32.94 12.58
N THR A 119 17.71 32.12 13.61
CA THR A 119 18.36 30.81 13.54
C THR A 119 17.27 29.75 13.56
N VAL A 120 17.15 28.99 12.47
CA VAL A 120 16.32 27.79 12.40
C VAL A 120 17.18 26.56 12.29
N VAL A 121 16.63 25.40 12.65
CA VAL A 121 17.28 24.11 12.40
C VAL A 121 17.52 24.00 10.88
N PRO A 122 18.76 23.79 10.39
CA PRO A 122 19.08 23.79 8.96
C PRO A 122 18.37 22.67 8.18
N THR A 123 18.01 21.60 8.88
CA THR A 123 17.18 20.48 8.42
C THR A 123 16.23 20.15 9.56
N PRO A 124 15.11 20.89 9.67
CA PRO A 124 14.09 20.62 10.66
C PRO A 124 13.70 19.13 10.61
N PRO A 125 13.55 18.45 11.76
CA PRO A 125 12.86 17.16 11.73
C PRO A 125 11.46 17.37 11.14
N PRO A 126 10.93 16.43 10.35
CA PRO A 126 9.55 16.49 9.90
C PRO A 126 8.63 16.72 11.10
N ALA A 127 7.63 17.59 10.95
CA ALA A 127 6.60 17.76 11.96
C ALA A 127 6.05 16.39 12.40
N ALA A 128 5.84 16.20 13.71
CA ALA A 128 5.39 14.94 14.27
C ALA A 128 4.11 14.47 13.57
N ASP A 129 4.18 13.31 12.92
CA ASP A 129 3.10 12.79 12.08
C ASP A 129 2.01 12.15 12.95
N SER A 130 0.77 12.65 12.82
CA SER A 130 -0.41 12.12 13.50
C SER A 130 -0.68 10.62 13.28
N CYS A 131 -0.20 10.03 12.18
CA CYS A 131 -0.38 8.60 11.92
C CYS A 131 0.55 7.73 12.77
N VAL A 132 1.63 8.28 13.35
CA VAL A 132 2.55 7.53 14.23
C VAL A 132 1.83 6.95 15.46
N THR A 133 0.79 7.64 15.97
CA THR A 133 0.02 7.20 17.14
C THR A 133 -1.26 6.45 16.78
N ALA A 134 -1.55 6.26 15.48
CA ALA A 134 -2.75 5.56 15.05
C ALA A 134 -2.62 4.03 15.23
N THR A 135 -3.76 3.37 15.48
CA THR A 135 -3.82 1.89 15.59
C THR A 135 -3.40 1.17 14.31
N ALA A 136 -3.60 1.81 13.16
CA ALA A 136 -3.25 1.29 11.84
C ALA A 136 -2.47 2.36 11.07
N PRO A 137 -1.18 2.58 11.39
CA PRO A 137 -0.45 3.77 10.94
C PRO A 137 -0.26 3.81 9.42
N PHE A 138 0.07 2.68 8.78
CA PHE A 138 0.19 2.58 7.33
C PHE A 138 -1.16 2.79 6.61
N PHE A 139 -2.26 2.34 7.20
CA PHE A 139 -3.60 2.60 6.67
C PHE A 139 -3.99 4.07 6.87
N CYS A 140 -3.64 4.68 8.01
CA CYS A 140 -3.84 6.11 8.26
C CYS A 140 -3.12 6.96 7.19
N ASP A 141 -1.86 6.65 6.91
CA ASP A 141 -1.08 7.34 5.88
C ASP A 141 -1.68 7.14 4.48
N TYR A 142 -2.14 5.92 4.18
CA TYR A 142 -2.85 5.63 2.94
C TYR A 142 -4.13 6.48 2.83
N VAL A 143 -4.97 6.53 3.86
CA VAL A 143 -6.19 7.36 3.90
C VAL A 143 -5.83 8.83 3.65
N ARG A 144 -4.82 9.36 4.34
CA ARG A 144 -4.34 10.73 4.14
C ARG A 144 -3.93 10.98 2.69
N THR A 145 -3.13 10.10 2.11
CA THR A 145 -2.66 10.20 0.73
C THR A 145 -3.83 10.21 -0.26
N GLN A 146 -4.84 9.37 -0.03
CA GLN A 146 -6.04 9.34 -0.88
C GLN A 146 -6.87 10.63 -0.74
N LEU A 147 -7.01 11.19 0.47
CA LEU A 147 -7.69 12.46 0.68
C LEU A 147 -6.96 13.63 0.01
N GLN A 148 -5.63 13.65 0.07
CA GLN A 148 -4.81 14.65 -0.62
C GLN A 148 -4.94 14.58 -2.14
N GLY A 149 -5.31 13.43 -2.69
CA GLY A 149 -5.65 13.25 -4.09
C GLY A 149 -7.11 13.55 -4.45
N SER A 150 -8.00 13.74 -3.46
CA SER A 150 -9.44 13.81 -3.68
C SER A 150 -9.89 15.21 -4.12
N PRO A 151 -10.39 15.40 -5.36
CA PRO A 151 -10.87 16.71 -5.83
C PRO A 151 -12.07 17.24 -5.04
N SER A 152 -12.80 16.36 -4.35
CA SER A 152 -13.92 16.73 -3.46
C SER A 152 -13.52 17.67 -2.32
N LEU A 153 -12.24 17.64 -1.91
CA LEU A 153 -11.71 18.44 -0.82
C LEU A 153 -11.09 19.76 -1.26
N GLY A 154 -10.96 20.00 -2.57
CA GLY A 154 -10.37 21.23 -3.09
C GLY A 154 -9.75 21.05 -4.47
N SER A 155 -9.68 22.17 -5.18
CA SER A 155 -9.10 22.26 -6.52
C SER A 155 -7.57 22.28 -6.47
N THR A 156 -6.99 22.80 -5.39
CA THR A 156 -5.54 22.87 -5.16
C THR A 156 -5.11 21.96 -4.01
N MET A 157 -3.83 21.57 -4.00
CA MET A 157 -3.26 20.80 -2.90
C MET A 157 -3.35 21.53 -1.56
N GLU A 158 -3.16 22.85 -1.57
CA GLU A 158 -3.26 23.71 -0.39
C GLU A 158 -4.69 23.70 0.20
N GLU A 159 -5.72 23.82 -0.65
CA GLU A 159 -7.11 23.73 -0.22
C GLU A 159 -7.42 22.36 0.41
N ARG A 160 -6.96 21.28 -0.23
CA ARG A 160 -7.16 19.91 0.25
C ARG A 160 -6.48 19.70 1.60
N ASN A 161 -5.21 20.08 1.75
CA ASN A 161 -4.49 19.98 3.01
C ASN A 161 -5.19 20.76 4.12
N ARG A 162 -5.60 22.01 3.85
CA ARG A 162 -6.34 22.81 4.84
C ARG A 162 -7.63 22.11 5.29
N ARG A 163 -8.39 21.50 4.38
CA ARG A 163 -9.59 20.73 4.77
C ARG A 163 -9.24 19.47 5.56
N ILE A 164 -8.16 18.78 5.21
CA ILE A 164 -7.73 17.55 5.88
C ILE A 164 -7.32 17.84 7.32
N TYR A 165 -6.48 18.85 7.54
CA TYR A 165 -5.89 19.11 8.86
C TYR A 165 -6.71 20.08 9.72
N GLU A 166 -7.40 21.05 9.12
CA GLU A 166 -8.14 22.09 9.85
C GLU A 166 -9.67 21.96 9.68
N GLY A 167 -10.14 21.14 8.74
CA GLY A 167 -11.56 21.05 8.39
C GLY A 167 -12.41 20.28 9.40
N GLY A 168 -11.80 19.65 10.41
CA GLY A 168 -12.50 18.82 11.39
C GLY A 168 -13.18 17.62 10.75
N LEU A 169 -12.54 17.01 9.74
CA LEU A 169 -13.08 15.85 9.03
C LEU A 169 -13.21 14.65 9.97
N VAL A 170 -14.37 14.01 9.95
CA VAL A 170 -14.60 12.70 10.54
C VAL A 170 -14.80 11.70 9.41
N ILE A 171 -13.85 10.79 9.24
CA ILE A 171 -13.83 9.83 8.14
C ILE A 171 -14.20 8.45 8.68
N ARG A 172 -15.23 7.84 8.09
CA ARG A 172 -15.58 6.44 8.37
C ARG A 172 -14.83 5.55 7.38
N THR A 173 -13.74 4.96 7.84
CA THR A 173 -12.89 4.11 7.00
C THR A 173 -13.53 2.75 6.71
N THR A 174 -12.91 1.99 5.81
CA THR A 174 -13.24 0.57 5.53
C THR A 174 -12.46 -0.40 6.42
N LEU A 175 -11.52 0.11 7.22
CA LEU A 175 -10.69 -0.69 8.12
C LEU A 175 -11.58 -1.50 9.06
N ASP A 176 -11.34 -2.80 9.13
CA ASP A 176 -11.94 -3.67 10.13
C ASP A 176 -10.92 -3.86 11.26
N PRO A 177 -11.18 -3.38 12.50
CA PRO A 177 -10.22 -3.47 13.59
C PRO A 177 -9.81 -4.90 13.95
N GLN A 178 -10.73 -5.87 13.84
CA GLN A 178 -10.41 -7.27 14.14
C GLN A 178 -9.49 -7.86 13.07
N VAL A 179 -9.78 -7.58 11.80
CA VAL A 179 -8.92 -8.01 10.68
C VAL A 179 -7.55 -7.32 10.77
N GLN A 180 -7.51 -6.02 11.02
CA GLN A 180 -6.25 -5.28 11.15
C GLN A 180 -5.38 -5.82 12.28
N GLN A 181 -5.97 -6.11 13.44
CA GLN A 181 -5.23 -6.71 14.56
C GLN A 181 -4.66 -8.08 14.17
N ALA A 182 -5.49 -8.96 13.60
CA ALA A 182 -5.06 -10.29 13.16
C ALA A 182 -3.88 -10.25 12.17
N VAL A 183 -3.94 -9.33 11.21
CA VAL A 183 -2.91 -9.13 10.19
C VAL A 183 -1.63 -8.56 10.83
N GLN A 184 -1.74 -7.54 11.69
CA GLN A 184 -0.59 -6.94 12.36
C GLN A 184 0.13 -7.93 13.29
N GLU A 185 -0.61 -8.76 14.02
CA GLU A 185 -0.05 -9.82 14.86
C GLU A 185 0.64 -10.90 14.01
N ALA A 186 0.05 -11.29 12.88
CA ALA A 186 0.63 -12.30 11.99
C ALA A 186 1.97 -11.84 11.41
N VAL A 187 2.05 -10.61 10.88
CA VAL A 187 3.30 -10.07 10.33
C VAL A 187 4.38 -9.94 11.41
N ASN A 188 4.05 -9.36 12.58
CA ASN A 188 5.01 -9.11 13.66
C ASN A 188 5.53 -10.40 14.33
N SER A 189 4.63 -11.37 14.55
CA SER A 189 5.00 -12.64 15.20
C SER A 189 5.79 -13.57 14.27
N THR A 190 5.67 -13.41 12.95
CA THR A 190 6.39 -14.24 11.98
C THR A 190 7.72 -13.60 11.60
N VAL A 191 7.73 -12.29 11.37
CA VAL A 191 8.93 -11.51 11.08
C VAL A 191 8.99 -10.34 12.06
N ALA A 192 9.93 -10.41 13.00
CA ALA A 192 10.07 -9.41 14.05
C ALA A 192 10.27 -7.98 13.49
N PRO A 193 9.84 -6.92 14.21
CA PRO A 193 9.89 -5.57 13.67
C PRO A 193 11.28 -5.05 13.28
N ASP A 194 12.31 -5.53 13.97
CA ASP A 194 13.73 -5.21 13.78
C ASP A 194 14.45 -6.15 12.80
N ASN A 195 13.73 -7.09 12.19
CA ASN A 195 14.32 -8.00 11.20
C ASN A 195 14.78 -7.23 9.97
N ARG A 196 15.90 -7.64 9.34
CA ARG A 196 16.36 -7.02 8.07
C ARG A 196 15.28 -7.04 6.99
N VAL A 197 14.48 -8.11 6.90
CA VAL A 197 13.43 -8.23 5.89
C VAL A 197 12.13 -7.60 6.37
N SER A 198 11.42 -6.98 5.42
CA SER A 198 10.06 -6.48 5.63
C SER A 198 9.05 -7.54 5.21
N ALA A 199 7.95 -7.62 5.94
CA ALA A 199 6.76 -8.39 5.62
C ALA A 199 5.56 -7.44 5.57
N THR A 200 4.83 -7.46 4.47
CA THR A 200 3.69 -6.57 4.23
C THR A 200 2.47 -7.40 3.84
N GLU A 201 1.33 -7.12 4.46
CA GLU A 201 0.06 -7.78 4.14
C GLU A 201 -1.05 -6.75 3.90
N VAL A 202 -1.79 -6.93 2.81
CA VAL A 202 -2.97 -6.12 2.46
C VAL A 202 -4.17 -7.03 2.30
N VAL A 203 -5.29 -6.66 2.91
CA VAL A 203 -6.52 -7.45 2.93
C VAL A 203 -7.68 -6.67 2.31
N ILE A 204 -8.35 -7.29 1.34
CA ILE A 204 -9.52 -6.73 0.64
C ILE A 204 -10.71 -7.68 0.75
N GLN A 205 -11.89 -7.09 0.93
CA GLN A 205 -13.16 -7.81 0.85
C GLN A 205 -13.59 -7.98 -0.63
N PRO A 206 -13.72 -9.22 -1.14
CA PRO A 206 -14.26 -9.50 -2.46
C PRO A 206 -15.65 -8.88 -2.66
N GLY A 207 -15.91 -8.35 -3.87
CA GLY A 207 -17.21 -7.79 -4.25
C GLY A 207 -17.54 -6.40 -3.68
N THR A 208 -16.68 -5.79 -2.85
CA THR A 208 -16.90 -4.44 -2.33
C THR A 208 -15.74 -3.48 -2.60
N GLY A 209 -14.53 -4.00 -2.77
CA GLY A 209 -13.29 -3.21 -2.88
C GLY A 209 -12.85 -2.62 -1.54
N ASN A 210 -13.54 -2.92 -0.43
CA ASN A 210 -13.16 -2.42 0.88
C ASN A 210 -11.80 -2.98 1.29
N ILE A 211 -10.84 -2.10 1.56
CA ILE A 211 -9.58 -2.48 2.18
C ILE A 211 -9.84 -2.61 3.68
N LEU A 212 -9.73 -3.85 4.18
CA LEU A 212 -10.02 -4.18 5.58
C LEU A 212 -8.80 -4.00 6.48
N ALA A 213 -7.60 -4.22 5.94
CA ALA A 213 -6.36 -4.09 6.68
C ALA A 213 -5.16 -3.77 5.76
N MET A 214 -4.18 -3.05 6.33
CA MET A 214 -2.84 -2.86 5.79
C MET A 214 -1.85 -2.95 6.95
N ALA A 215 -0.97 -3.95 6.92
CA ALA A 215 0.03 -4.12 7.96
C ALA A 215 1.42 -4.29 7.35
N VAL A 216 2.40 -3.78 8.08
CA VAL A 216 3.83 -3.98 7.82
C VAL A 216 4.44 -4.38 9.16
N ASN A 217 5.41 -5.29 9.16
CA ASN A 217 6.21 -5.59 10.35
C ASN A 217 7.20 -4.47 10.70
N ARG A 218 6.84 -3.20 10.51
CA ARG A 218 7.71 -2.06 10.82
C ARG A 218 6.96 -1.09 11.71
N VAL A 219 7.70 -0.41 12.56
CA VAL A 219 7.16 0.74 13.29
C VAL A 219 7.05 1.88 12.28
N TYR A 220 5.89 2.53 12.22
CA TYR A 220 5.71 3.69 11.35
C TYR A 220 6.43 4.90 11.96
N GLY A 221 7.28 5.54 11.17
CA GLY A 221 8.01 6.73 11.61
C GLY A 221 9.29 6.96 10.82
N PRO A 222 9.91 8.15 10.95
CA PRO A 222 11.06 8.53 10.13
C PRO A 222 12.41 8.06 10.68
N ASP A 223 12.48 7.54 11.92
CA ASP A 223 13.75 7.15 12.55
C ASP A 223 14.23 5.77 12.06
N THR A 224 15.03 5.77 11.00
CA THR A 224 15.61 4.54 10.42
C THR A 224 16.60 3.86 11.36
N ALA A 225 17.24 4.58 12.29
CA ALA A 225 18.13 3.97 13.28
C ALA A 225 17.34 3.14 14.32
N ALA A 226 16.08 3.48 14.53
CA ALA A 226 15.13 2.70 15.33
C ALA A 226 14.31 1.68 14.50
N ASN A 227 14.75 1.35 13.28
CA ASN A 227 14.04 0.47 12.34
C ASN A 227 12.61 0.93 11.98
N GLN A 228 12.35 2.25 12.06
CA GLN A 228 11.09 2.81 11.63
C GLN A 228 11.07 3.03 10.11
N THR A 229 9.88 3.10 9.52
CA THR A 229 9.71 3.50 8.13
C THR A 229 8.43 4.28 7.89
N VAL A 230 8.51 5.28 7.01
CA VAL A 230 7.36 5.95 6.39
C VAL A 230 7.14 5.49 4.94
N VAL A 231 7.93 4.53 4.45
CA VAL A 231 7.79 4.01 3.10
C VAL A 231 6.44 3.28 2.99
N PRO A 232 5.59 3.61 2.00
CA PRO A 232 4.26 3.01 1.88
C PRO A 232 4.34 1.64 1.21
N LEU A 233 4.99 0.67 1.87
CA LEU A 233 5.21 -0.70 1.38
C LEU A 233 3.92 -1.41 0.92
N PRO A 234 2.73 -1.20 1.53
CA PRO A 234 1.47 -1.78 1.03
C PRO A 234 1.11 -1.37 -0.40
N THR A 235 1.50 -0.17 -0.83
CA THR A 235 1.10 0.41 -2.13
C THR A 235 2.27 0.61 -3.08
N ASN A 236 3.50 0.54 -2.59
CA ASN A 236 4.69 0.69 -3.42
C ASN A 236 4.96 -0.59 -4.23
N ALA A 237 5.27 -0.41 -5.52
CA ALA A 237 5.61 -1.50 -6.42
C ALA A 237 7.10 -1.86 -6.24
N THR A 238 7.43 -2.45 -5.10
CA THR A 238 8.84 -2.65 -4.67
C THR A 238 9.42 -3.98 -5.13
N PHE A 239 8.60 -5.02 -5.27
CA PHE A 239 9.09 -6.37 -5.56
C PHE A 239 8.44 -6.95 -6.81
N GLN A 240 9.19 -7.82 -7.49
CA GLN A 240 8.63 -8.65 -8.54
C GLN A 240 7.64 -9.66 -7.93
N PRO A 241 6.50 -9.96 -8.58
CA PRO A 241 5.49 -10.87 -8.05
C PRO A 241 5.91 -12.35 -8.08
N GLY A 242 6.91 -12.69 -8.90
CA GLY A 242 7.29 -14.06 -9.18
C GLY A 242 6.09 -14.92 -9.61
N SER A 243 6.12 -16.19 -9.21
CA SER A 243 5.10 -17.17 -9.61
C SER A 243 3.63 -16.84 -9.22
N THR A 244 3.35 -15.81 -8.42
CA THR A 244 1.96 -15.33 -8.23
C THR A 244 1.36 -14.77 -9.52
N PHE A 245 2.19 -14.31 -10.45
CA PHE A 245 1.76 -13.75 -11.74
C PHE A 245 1.27 -14.82 -12.73
N LYS A 246 1.62 -16.10 -12.51
CA LYS A 246 1.10 -17.24 -13.28
C LYS A 246 -0.43 -17.32 -13.25
N THR A 247 -1.07 -16.79 -12.22
CA THR A 247 -2.53 -16.67 -12.15
C THR A 247 -3.12 -15.86 -13.30
N PHE A 248 -2.42 -14.83 -13.79
CA PHE A 248 -2.87 -14.04 -14.95
C PHE A 248 -2.71 -14.81 -16.26
N VAL A 249 -1.65 -15.61 -16.39
CA VAL A 249 -1.47 -16.52 -17.53
C VAL A 249 -2.57 -17.57 -17.54
N LEU A 250 -2.88 -18.15 -16.38
CA LEU A 250 -3.96 -19.12 -16.20
C LEU A 250 -5.32 -18.53 -16.60
N ALA A 251 -5.67 -17.35 -16.07
CA ALA A 251 -6.93 -16.69 -16.38
C ALA A 251 -7.03 -16.34 -17.88
N ALA A 252 -5.97 -15.81 -18.48
CA ALA A 252 -5.93 -15.52 -19.92
C ALA A 252 -6.06 -16.80 -20.78
N ALA A 253 -5.40 -17.89 -20.39
CA ALA A 253 -5.50 -19.17 -21.09
C ALA A 253 -6.93 -19.73 -21.08
N LEU A 254 -7.55 -19.76 -19.90
CA LEU A 254 -8.93 -20.24 -19.74
C LEU A 254 -9.91 -19.35 -20.52
N GLU A 255 -9.74 -18.03 -20.50
CA GLU A 255 -10.57 -17.10 -21.28
C GLU A 255 -10.41 -17.31 -22.80
N GLN A 256 -9.21 -17.68 -23.26
CA GLN A 256 -8.96 -18.02 -24.67
C GLN A 256 -9.39 -19.44 -25.07
N GLY A 257 -9.96 -20.21 -24.14
CA GLY A 257 -10.52 -21.53 -24.37
C GLY A 257 -9.58 -22.70 -24.12
N TYR A 258 -8.39 -22.49 -23.55
CA TYR A 258 -7.51 -23.59 -23.12
C TYR A 258 -8.06 -24.23 -21.84
N GLY A 259 -8.70 -25.40 -21.97
CA GLY A 259 -9.33 -26.12 -20.86
C GLY A 259 -8.31 -26.66 -19.85
N THR A 260 -8.78 -27.10 -18.68
CA THR A 260 -7.92 -27.55 -17.56
C THR A 260 -7.10 -28.80 -17.90
N SER A 261 -7.48 -29.59 -18.90
CA SER A 261 -6.72 -30.73 -19.40
C SER A 261 -5.63 -30.35 -20.42
N THR A 262 -5.41 -29.06 -20.68
CA THR A 262 -4.27 -28.59 -21.48
C THR A 262 -2.99 -29.00 -20.78
N ALA A 263 -2.17 -29.80 -21.47
CA ALA A 263 -0.99 -30.40 -20.87
C ALA A 263 0.24 -30.27 -21.77
N PHE A 264 1.40 -30.13 -21.13
CA PHE A 264 2.70 -30.04 -21.79
C PHE A 264 3.70 -30.96 -21.10
N TYR A 265 4.61 -31.53 -21.88
CA TYR A 265 5.88 -31.96 -21.32
C TYR A 265 6.68 -30.70 -20.97
N SER A 266 7.03 -30.57 -19.69
CA SER A 266 7.67 -29.40 -19.10
C SER A 266 9.07 -29.82 -18.66
N PRO A 267 10.10 -29.66 -19.52
CA PRO A 267 11.47 -30.06 -19.20
C PRO A 267 12.06 -29.17 -18.09
N ALA A 268 13.17 -29.60 -17.49
CA ALA A 268 13.92 -28.80 -16.51
C ALA A 268 14.41 -27.47 -17.10
N CYS A 269 14.78 -27.47 -18.38
CA CYS A 269 15.13 -26.29 -19.16
C CYS A 269 14.32 -26.25 -20.46
N TYR A 270 13.68 -25.12 -20.74
CA TYR A 270 12.88 -24.91 -21.94
C TYR A 270 13.36 -23.70 -22.73
N GLU A 271 13.91 -23.94 -23.92
CA GLU A 271 14.28 -22.88 -24.86
C GLU A 271 13.09 -22.53 -25.76
N SER A 272 12.54 -21.34 -25.56
CA SER A 272 11.41 -20.84 -26.34
C SER A 272 11.90 -20.14 -27.61
N LYS A 273 11.33 -20.52 -28.76
CA LYS A 273 11.56 -19.77 -30.02
C LYS A 273 10.81 -18.45 -30.05
N LYS A 274 9.71 -18.34 -29.31
CA LYS A 274 8.84 -17.14 -29.27
C LYS A 274 9.34 -16.12 -28.22
N PHE A 275 9.98 -16.62 -27.18
CA PHE A 275 10.54 -15.84 -26.08
C PHE A 275 12.05 -16.10 -25.99
N PRO A 276 12.85 -15.53 -26.93
CA PRO A 276 14.29 -15.69 -26.89
C PRO A 276 14.85 -15.11 -25.60
N LEU A 277 15.78 -15.83 -24.98
CA LEU A 277 16.45 -15.42 -23.75
C LEU A 277 17.94 -15.75 -23.84
N ASP A 278 18.78 -14.90 -23.27
CA ASP A 278 20.21 -15.17 -23.11
C ASP A 278 20.66 -14.62 -21.76
N ARG A 279 20.93 -15.53 -20.82
CA ARG A 279 21.44 -15.26 -19.47
C ARG A 279 22.96 -15.41 -19.39
N GLY A 280 23.64 -15.64 -20.51
CA GLY A 280 25.09 -15.85 -20.57
C GLY A 280 25.50 -17.31 -20.33
N GLU A 281 25.90 -17.63 -19.11
CA GLU A 281 26.47 -18.95 -18.76
C GLU A 281 25.50 -19.80 -17.91
N GLY A 282 25.65 -21.13 -17.99
CA GLY A 282 24.88 -22.11 -17.21
C GLY A 282 24.05 -23.08 -18.06
N ASP A 283 23.58 -24.17 -17.43
CA ASP A 283 22.91 -25.30 -18.09
C ASP A 283 21.57 -24.95 -18.77
N CYS A 284 20.99 -23.79 -18.45
CA CYS A 284 19.80 -23.25 -19.09
C CYS A 284 19.96 -21.78 -19.50
N ALA A 285 21.17 -21.37 -19.89
CA ALA A 285 21.46 -19.97 -20.20
C ALA A 285 20.55 -19.37 -21.28
N LYS A 286 20.13 -20.17 -22.27
CA LYS A 286 19.28 -19.73 -23.39
C LYS A 286 17.79 -20.01 -23.19
N GLY A 287 17.40 -20.48 -22.01
CA GLY A 287 16.06 -20.96 -21.75
C GLY A 287 15.50 -20.55 -20.39
N PHE A 288 14.30 -21.02 -20.13
CA PHE A 288 13.63 -20.88 -18.84
C PHE A 288 13.80 -22.18 -18.05
N SER A 289 14.23 -22.07 -16.81
CA SER A 289 14.43 -23.22 -15.93
C SER A 289 13.30 -23.37 -14.91
N ASN A 290 13.00 -24.61 -14.55
CA ASN A 290 12.24 -24.92 -13.34
C ASN A 290 13.03 -24.56 -12.07
N SER A 291 12.34 -24.50 -10.94
CA SER A 291 12.98 -24.16 -9.65
C SER A 291 13.79 -25.34 -9.11
N ASP A 292 13.35 -26.55 -9.40
CA ASP A 292 14.12 -27.79 -9.20
C ASP A 292 14.15 -28.59 -10.52
N PRO A 293 15.33 -29.06 -11.00
CA PRO A 293 15.42 -29.92 -12.19
C PRO A 293 14.56 -31.20 -12.11
N ALA A 294 14.26 -31.70 -10.91
CA ALA A 294 13.38 -32.84 -10.69
C ALA A 294 11.91 -32.57 -11.03
N GLU A 295 11.52 -31.30 -11.24
CA GLU A 295 10.19 -30.89 -11.70
C GLU A 295 9.98 -31.14 -13.22
N ALA A 296 10.91 -31.82 -13.88
CA ALA A 296 10.72 -32.20 -15.29
C ALA A 296 9.64 -33.29 -15.41
N GLY A 297 8.59 -33.04 -16.19
CA GLY A 297 7.48 -33.97 -16.30
C GLY A 297 6.32 -33.51 -17.17
N ILE A 298 5.26 -34.31 -17.25
CA ILE A 298 4.02 -33.94 -17.93
C ILE A 298 3.07 -33.33 -16.91
N TYR A 299 2.65 -32.10 -17.17
CA TYR A 299 1.73 -31.36 -16.32
C TYR A 299 0.52 -30.91 -17.12
N ASP A 300 -0.66 -31.01 -16.50
CA ASP A 300 -1.86 -30.29 -16.91
C ASP A 300 -1.97 -28.97 -16.14
N ILE A 301 -2.98 -28.14 -16.46
CA ILE A 301 -3.16 -26.85 -15.79
C ILE A 301 -3.23 -26.99 -14.27
N PRO A 302 -4.05 -27.88 -13.67
CA PRO A 302 -4.10 -28.05 -12.23
C PRO A 302 -2.72 -28.37 -11.62
N LYS A 303 -2.06 -29.44 -12.05
CA LYS A 303 -0.77 -29.85 -11.46
C LYS A 303 0.32 -28.82 -11.71
N GLY A 304 0.41 -28.28 -12.92
CA GLY A 304 1.35 -27.21 -13.25
C GLY A 304 1.16 -25.96 -12.39
N THR A 305 -0.08 -25.67 -11.97
CA THR A 305 -0.39 -24.57 -11.05
C THR A 305 0.00 -24.89 -9.61
N TRP A 306 -0.32 -26.10 -9.13
CA TRP A 306 -0.05 -26.54 -7.75
C TRP A 306 1.44 -26.60 -7.45
N ASP A 307 2.18 -27.24 -8.36
CA ASP A 307 3.63 -27.40 -8.29
C ASP A 307 4.36 -26.16 -8.81
N SER A 308 3.63 -25.21 -9.40
CA SER A 308 4.17 -23.92 -9.87
C SER A 308 5.29 -24.08 -10.90
N VAL A 309 5.14 -25.00 -11.86
CA VAL A 309 6.16 -25.36 -12.86
C VAL A 309 6.43 -24.19 -13.82
N ASN A 310 7.67 -23.71 -13.92
CA ASN A 310 8.02 -22.56 -14.76
C ASN A 310 7.87 -22.87 -16.25
N THR A 311 8.46 -23.98 -16.71
CA THR A 311 8.47 -24.33 -18.13
C THR A 311 7.08 -24.66 -18.67
N PHE A 312 6.16 -25.14 -17.83
CA PHE A 312 4.73 -25.26 -18.17
C PHE A 312 4.11 -23.90 -18.47
N TYR A 313 4.32 -22.90 -17.60
CA TYR A 313 3.71 -21.57 -17.76
C TYR A 313 4.33 -20.74 -18.88
N VAL A 314 5.62 -20.94 -19.17
CA VAL A 314 6.25 -20.35 -20.37
C VAL A 314 5.60 -20.91 -21.62
N GLN A 315 5.44 -22.23 -21.73
CA GLN A 315 4.74 -22.87 -22.85
C GLN A 315 3.27 -22.42 -22.96
N LEU A 316 2.56 -22.32 -21.83
CA LEU A 316 1.20 -21.80 -21.82
C LEU A 316 1.15 -20.35 -22.32
N ALA A 317 2.09 -19.52 -21.88
CA ALA A 317 2.23 -18.14 -22.33
C ALA A 317 2.61 -18.03 -23.82
N GLU A 318 3.32 -18.99 -24.40
CA GLU A 318 3.56 -19.01 -25.85
C GLU A 318 2.24 -19.14 -26.62
N LYS A 319 1.31 -19.94 -26.08
CA LYS A 319 -0.02 -20.13 -26.66
C LYS A 319 -0.91 -18.90 -26.45
N THR A 320 -0.89 -18.30 -25.26
CA THR A 320 -1.78 -17.16 -24.92
C THR A 320 -1.28 -15.81 -25.40
N GLY A 321 0.04 -15.60 -25.43
CA GLY A 321 0.73 -14.35 -25.71
C GLY A 321 0.84 -13.42 -24.49
N ILE A 322 2.03 -12.83 -24.29
CA ILE A 322 2.31 -11.86 -23.21
C ILE A 322 1.37 -10.64 -23.23
N PRO A 323 1.01 -10.03 -24.39
CA PRO A 323 0.06 -8.93 -24.40
C PRO A 323 -1.31 -9.26 -23.79
N ALA A 324 -1.81 -10.47 -24.02
CA ALA A 324 -3.08 -10.92 -23.43
C ALA A 324 -2.96 -11.15 -21.91
N VAL A 325 -1.80 -11.61 -21.45
CA VAL A 325 -1.52 -11.77 -20.01
C VAL A 325 -1.47 -10.41 -19.30
N LEU A 326 -0.79 -9.42 -19.89
CA LEU A 326 -0.73 -8.06 -19.34
C LEU A 326 -2.11 -7.39 -19.35
N GLU A 327 -2.89 -7.58 -20.41
CA GLU A 327 -4.27 -7.06 -20.46
C GLU A 327 -5.17 -7.73 -19.41
N MET A 328 -5.03 -9.04 -19.19
CA MET A 328 -5.72 -9.74 -18.12
C MET A 328 -5.32 -9.19 -16.74
N ALA A 329 -4.02 -8.98 -16.48
CA ALA A 329 -3.54 -8.36 -15.25
C ALA A 329 -4.12 -6.96 -15.06
N ARG A 330 -4.12 -6.13 -16.11
CA ARG A 330 -4.67 -4.77 -16.09
C ARG A 330 -6.15 -4.75 -15.76
N ARG A 331 -6.95 -5.62 -16.39
CA ARG A 331 -8.39 -5.80 -16.10
C ARG A 331 -8.63 -6.17 -14.64
N LEU A 332 -7.76 -7.01 -14.07
CA LEU A 332 -7.80 -7.42 -12.66
C LEU A 332 -7.16 -6.40 -11.70
N GLY A 333 -6.68 -5.24 -12.17
CA GLY A 333 -6.18 -4.15 -11.32
C GLY A 333 -4.67 -4.13 -11.11
N VAL A 334 -3.92 -5.00 -11.79
CA VAL A 334 -2.46 -5.05 -11.72
C VAL A 334 -1.86 -4.43 -12.96
N SER A 335 -1.16 -3.31 -12.78
CA SER A 335 -0.40 -2.65 -13.84
C SER A 335 0.97 -2.29 -13.30
N PRO A 336 2.05 -2.96 -13.76
CA PRO A 336 3.40 -2.53 -13.46
C PRO A 336 3.62 -1.07 -13.88
N PRO A 337 4.41 -0.27 -13.14
CA PRO A 337 4.62 1.14 -13.47
C PRO A 337 5.22 1.39 -14.86
N GLN A 338 5.98 0.43 -15.38
CA GLN A 338 6.66 0.48 -16.68
C GLN A 338 6.14 -0.62 -17.62
N ALA A 339 4.85 -0.94 -17.54
CA ALA A 339 4.23 -2.02 -18.33
C ALA A 339 4.35 -1.80 -19.85
N ASP A 340 4.46 -0.55 -20.30
CA ASP A 340 4.67 -0.14 -21.69
C ASP A 340 6.02 -0.59 -22.26
N LYS A 341 6.99 -0.88 -21.39
CA LYS A 341 8.32 -1.39 -21.78
C LYS A 341 8.37 -2.91 -21.89
N ILE A 342 7.29 -3.61 -21.54
CA ILE A 342 7.23 -5.07 -21.62
C ILE A 342 6.78 -5.46 -23.04
N GLY A 343 7.72 -6.00 -23.80
CA GLY A 343 7.51 -6.47 -25.17
C GLY A 343 6.71 -7.77 -25.24
N ALA A 344 6.12 -8.03 -26.41
CA ALA A 344 5.36 -9.25 -26.66
C ALA A 344 6.21 -10.54 -26.58
N THR A 345 7.53 -10.40 -26.65
CA THR A 345 8.52 -11.49 -26.57
C THR A 345 9.13 -11.68 -25.18
N ASP A 346 8.75 -10.86 -24.19
CA ASP A 346 9.34 -10.86 -22.85
C ASP A 346 8.78 -12.00 -21.98
N GLY A 347 9.15 -13.23 -22.32
CA GLY A 347 8.60 -14.46 -21.72
C GLY A 347 8.82 -14.58 -20.20
N ALA A 348 9.80 -13.89 -19.62
CA ALA A 348 10.01 -13.84 -18.17
C ALA A 348 8.77 -13.32 -17.41
N THR A 349 7.98 -12.46 -18.08
CA THR A 349 6.70 -11.95 -17.56
C THR A 349 5.73 -13.08 -17.21
N ALA A 350 5.73 -14.18 -17.96
CA ALA A 350 4.82 -15.32 -17.73
C ALA A 350 5.00 -15.96 -16.34
N ILE A 351 6.20 -15.84 -15.77
CA ILE A 351 6.55 -16.37 -14.45
C ILE A 351 6.74 -15.25 -13.41
N GLY A 352 6.34 -14.02 -13.75
CA GLY A 352 6.40 -12.84 -12.89
C GLY A 352 7.80 -12.30 -12.64
N GLY A 353 8.75 -12.61 -13.53
CA GLY A 353 10.09 -12.03 -13.56
C GLY A 353 10.25 -11.02 -14.69
N GLY A 354 11.43 -10.41 -14.78
CA GLY A 354 11.77 -9.42 -15.80
C GLY A 354 11.92 -8.00 -15.25
N GLN A 355 12.70 -7.18 -15.96
CA GLN A 355 13.18 -5.88 -15.49
C GLN A 355 12.07 -4.88 -15.14
N TYR A 356 10.88 -5.01 -15.72
CA TYR A 356 9.78 -4.04 -15.54
C TYR A 356 8.60 -4.60 -14.75
N MET A 357 8.72 -5.83 -14.21
CA MET A 357 7.64 -6.56 -13.56
C MET A 357 7.56 -6.31 -12.06
N TYR A 358 7.33 -5.07 -11.65
CA TYR A 358 7.16 -4.71 -10.24
C TYR A 358 5.70 -4.37 -9.92
N VAL A 359 5.19 -4.89 -8.80
CA VAL A 359 3.79 -4.70 -8.38
C VAL A 359 3.69 -4.50 -6.86
N SER A 360 2.61 -3.88 -6.40
CA SER A 360 2.37 -3.69 -4.97
C SER A 360 1.47 -4.77 -4.35
N PRO A 361 1.58 -5.03 -3.03
CA PRO A 361 0.65 -5.88 -2.31
C PRO A 361 -0.82 -5.50 -2.50
N LEU A 362 -1.14 -4.19 -2.52
CA LEU A 362 -2.49 -3.72 -2.77
C LEU A 362 -3.03 -4.14 -4.15
N GLN A 363 -2.21 -4.03 -5.21
CA GLN A 363 -2.62 -4.46 -6.56
C GLN A 363 -2.88 -5.97 -6.61
N MET A 364 -2.03 -6.76 -5.95
CA MET A 364 -2.18 -8.22 -5.93
C MET A 364 -3.40 -8.67 -5.10
N ALA A 365 -3.66 -8.01 -3.97
CA ALA A 365 -4.87 -8.26 -3.17
C ALA A 365 -6.14 -7.92 -3.96
N ASP A 366 -6.16 -6.82 -4.72
CA ASP A 366 -7.29 -6.40 -5.56
C ASP A 366 -7.59 -7.44 -6.66
N ALA A 367 -6.55 -7.92 -7.34
CA ALA A 367 -6.70 -8.96 -8.36
C ALA A 367 -7.28 -10.26 -7.80
N TYR A 368 -6.78 -10.72 -6.65
CA TYR A 368 -7.26 -11.98 -6.06
C TYR A 368 -8.65 -11.80 -5.42
N ALA A 369 -8.98 -10.62 -4.90
CA ALA A 369 -10.34 -10.26 -4.48
C ALA A 369 -11.32 -10.28 -5.66
N THR A 370 -10.88 -9.82 -6.84
CA THR A 370 -11.68 -9.87 -8.07
C THR A 370 -11.97 -11.31 -8.49
N ILE A 371 -10.97 -12.20 -8.44
CA ILE A 371 -11.16 -13.63 -8.74
C ILE A 371 -12.12 -14.27 -7.72
N ALA A 372 -11.90 -14.03 -6.43
CA ALA A 372 -12.76 -14.51 -5.35
C ALA A 372 -14.21 -14.01 -5.49
N GLY A 373 -14.39 -12.78 -5.99
CA GLY A 373 -15.67 -12.15 -6.28
C GLY A 373 -16.33 -12.60 -7.58
N GLY A 374 -15.88 -13.70 -8.19
CA GLY A 374 -16.47 -14.24 -9.42
C GLY A 374 -16.17 -13.37 -10.65
N GLY A 375 -15.04 -12.65 -10.65
CA GLY A 375 -14.60 -11.80 -11.76
C GLY A 375 -15.15 -10.37 -11.74
N VAL A 376 -15.87 -9.99 -10.68
CA VAL A 376 -16.29 -8.60 -10.44
C VAL A 376 -15.17 -7.86 -9.72
N ARG A 377 -14.57 -6.88 -10.40
CA ARG A 377 -13.57 -6.00 -9.80
C ARG A 377 -14.24 -4.77 -9.24
N CYS A 378 -14.04 -4.51 -7.96
CA CYS A 378 -14.41 -3.26 -7.33
C CYS A 378 -13.15 -2.47 -7.01
N THR A 379 -13.04 -1.22 -7.48
CA THR A 379 -11.88 -0.37 -7.19
C THR A 379 -11.62 -0.34 -5.67
N PRO A 380 -10.37 -0.54 -5.21
CA PRO A 380 -10.04 -0.48 -3.79
C PRO A 380 -10.49 0.83 -3.15
N ARG A 381 -11.16 0.75 -2.00
CA ARG A 381 -11.72 1.88 -1.25
C ARG A 381 -11.21 1.86 0.18
N PHE A 382 -10.87 3.04 0.69
CA PHE A 382 -10.33 3.27 2.04
C PHE A 382 -11.38 3.80 3.02
N ALA A 383 -12.51 4.30 2.51
CA ALA A 383 -13.57 4.89 3.30
C ALA A 383 -14.96 4.61 2.74
N THR A 384 -15.96 4.67 3.62
CA THR A 384 -17.39 4.55 3.30
C THR A 384 -18.10 5.91 3.33
N GLY A 385 -17.48 6.93 3.92
CA GLY A 385 -17.95 8.31 3.89
C GLY A 385 -17.11 9.21 4.78
N ALA A 386 -17.33 10.52 4.68
CA ALA A 386 -16.78 11.52 5.58
C ALA A 386 -17.81 12.61 5.86
N VAL A 387 -17.66 13.30 6.99
CA VAL A 387 -18.36 14.54 7.30
C VAL A 387 -17.36 15.61 7.72
N ASP A 388 -17.67 16.88 7.52
CA ASP A 388 -16.88 17.99 8.06
C ASP A 388 -17.32 18.40 9.46
N SER A 389 -16.71 19.47 9.99
CA SER A 389 -17.03 20.04 11.28
C SER A 389 -18.48 20.57 11.40
N SER A 390 -19.16 20.84 10.28
CA SER A 390 -20.58 21.21 10.24
C SER A 390 -21.49 19.97 10.22
N LYS A 391 -20.91 18.76 10.17
CA LYS A 391 -21.58 17.47 9.94
C LYS A 391 -22.15 17.31 8.55
N ASP A 392 -21.73 18.14 7.60
CA ASP A 392 -22.15 18.01 6.21
C ASP A 392 -21.40 16.84 5.56
N PRO A 393 -22.10 15.97 4.81
CA PRO A 393 -21.46 14.83 4.15
C PRO A 393 -20.52 15.30 3.04
N ILE A 394 -19.32 14.72 3.02
CA ILE A 394 -18.34 14.90 1.96
C ILE A 394 -18.09 13.55 1.30
N ASP A 395 -18.27 13.51 -0.01
CA ASP A 395 -17.96 12.32 -0.79
C ASP A 395 -16.45 12.23 -1.07
N VAL A 396 -15.73 11.59 -0.14
CA VAL A 396 -14.29 11.35 -0.26
C VAL A 396 -13.94 10.03 -0.95
N ALA A 397 -14.92 9.13 -1.15
CA ALA A 397 -14.68 7.75 -1.57
C ALA A 397 -15.53 7.27 -2.78
N GLY A 398 -16.54 8.05 -3.18
CA GLY A 398 -17.54 7.67 -4.17
C GLY A 398 -18.39 6.46 -3.74
N PRO A 399 -19.42 6.09 -4.52
CA PRO A 399 -20.01 4.76 -4.42
C PRO A 399 -18.99 3.67 -4.85
N PRO A 400 -19.17 2.40 -4.45
CA PRO A 400 -18.39 1.29 -4.98
C PRO A 400 -18.40 1.30 -6.52
N LYS A 401 -17.21 1.32 -7.14
CA LYS A 401 -17.04 1.24 -8.60
C LYS A 401 -16.70 -0.19 -8.96
N CYS A 402 -17.72 -0.96 -9.31
CA CYS A 402 -17.59 -2.38 -9.61
C CYS A 402 -17.91 -2.67 -11.08
N GLU A 403 -17.11 -3.53 -11.70
CA GLU A 403 -17.25 -3.94 -13.10
C GLU A 403 -16.98 -5.45 -13.24
N GLN A 404 -17.76 -6.15 -14.07
CA GLN A 404 -17.49 -7.53 -14.44
C GLN A 404 -16.33 -7.57 -15.44
N VAL A 405 -15.11 -7.72 -14.93
CA VAL A 405 -13.89 -7.66 -15.73
C VAL A 405 -13.41 -9.03 -16.19
N LEU A 406 -13.91 -10.13 -15.63
CA LEU A 406 -13.60 -11.50 -16.03
C LEU A 406 -14.89 -12.32 -16.02
N ALA A 407 -15.17 -13.13 -17.04
CA ALA A 407 -16.40 -13.93 -17.03
C ALA A 407 -16.45 -14.86 -15.80
N LYS A 408 -17.63 -14.97 -15.16
CA LYS A 408 -17.78 -15.72 -13.90
C LYS A 408 -17.27 -17.15 -14.00
N GLY A 409 -17.59 -17.87 -15.08
CA GLY A 409 -17.11 -19.24 -15.27
C GLY A 409 -15.58 -19.36 -15.38
N VAL A 410 -14.91 -18.33 -15.89
CA VAL A 410 -13.44 -18.27 -15.91
C VAL A 410 -12.90 -18.03 -14.49
N ALA A 411 -13.45 -17.06 -13.76
CA ALA A 411 -13.05 -16.78 -12.38
C ALA A 411 -13.28 -17.98 -11.43
N ASP A 412 -14.41 -18.67 -11.57
CA ASP A 412 -14.74 -19.87 -10.83
C ASP A 412 -13.74 -21.01 -11.14
N THR A 413 -13.39 -21.19 -12.42
CA THR A 413 -12.41 -22.21 -12.84
C THR A 413 -11.00 -21.88 -12.36
N VAL A 414 -10.58 -20.61 -12.42
CA VAL A 414 -9.31 -20.16 -11.82
C VAL A 414 -9.30 -20.45 -10.32
N SER A 415 -10.37 -20.10 -9.60
CA SER A 415 -10.51 -20.35 -8.17
C SER A 415 -10.40 -21.84 -7.84
N SER A 416 -11.10 -22.68 -8.60
CA SER A 416 -11.06 -24.14 -8.43
C SER A 416 -9.67 -24.72 -8.67
N VAL A 417 -8.91 -24.20 -9.62
CA VAL A 417 -7.52 -24.63 -9.86
C VAL A 417 -6.62 -24.18 -8.70
N LEU A 418 -6.71 -22.91 -8.29
CA LEU A 418 -5.91 -22.35 -7.19
C LEU A 418 -6.22 -22.98 -5.82
N ALA A 419 -7.41 -23.56 -5.64
CA ALA A 419 -7.80 -24.27 -4.42
C ALA A 419 -6.87 -25.45 -4.07
N GLY A 420 -6.22 -26.04 -5.08
CA GLY A 420 -5.27 -27.13 -4.85
C GLY A 420 -3.90 -26.69 -4.36
N VAL A 421 -3.51 -25.42 -4.53
CA VAL A 421 -2.19 -24.93 -4.10
C VAL A 421 -1.96 -25.06 -2.57
N PRO A 422 -2.89 -24.64 -1.69
CA PRO A 422 -2.72 -24.82 -0.25
C PRO A 422 -2.91 -26.26 0.25
N ILE A 423 -3.35 -27.20 -0.60
CA ILE A 423 -3.67 -28.58 -0.19
C ILE A 423 -2.63 -29.57 -0.74
N ASN A 424 -2.34 -29.47 -2.03
CA ASN A 424 -1.52 -30.43 -2.78
C ASN A 424 -0.19 -29.84 -3.26
N GLY A 425 -0.04 -28.51 -3.19
CA GLY A 425 1.03 -27.80 -3.89
C GLY A 425 1.98 -27.05 -2.98
N THR A 426 2.62 -26.05 -3.58
CA THR A 426 3.66 -25.22 -2.94
C THR A 426 3.21 -24.41 -1.72
N GLY A 427 1.90 -24.30 -1.45
CA GLY A 427 1.33 -23.36 -0.47
C GLY A 427 0.83 -24.00 0.83
N THR A 428 1.25 -25.21 1.19
CA THR A 428 0.65 -25.99 2.31
C THR A 428 0.64 -25.27 3.66
N ASN A 429 1.65 -24.44 3.97
CA ASN A 429 1.67 -23.66 5.22
C ASN A 429 0.55 -22.61 5.32
N ALA A 430 -0.09 -22.25 4.19
CA ALA A 430 -1.25 -21.37 4.15
C ALA A 430 -2.58 -22.12 4.36
N ALA A 431 -2.57 -23.43 4.63
CA ALA A 431 -3.78 -24.16 4.94
C ALA A 431 -4.38 -23.68 6.28
N ILE A 432 -5.66 -23.26 6.23
CA ILE A 432 -6.38 -22.66 7.37
C ILE A 432 -7.52 -23.53 7.90
N GLY A 433 -7.63 -24.78 7.45
CA GLY A 433 -8.69 -25.71 7.88
C GLY A 433 -10.09 -25.38 7.34
N ARG A 434 -10.19 -24.51 6.33
CA ARG A 434 -11.43 -24.16 5.61
C ARG A 434 -11.12 -23.92 4.13
N PRO A 435 -12.11 -23.97 3.22
CA PRO A 435 -11.89 -23.75 1.79
C PRO A 435 -11.18 -22.43 1.52
N SER A 436 -10.01 -22.51 0.92
CA SER A 436 -9.19 -21.37 0.48
C SER A 436 -8.45 -21.72 -0.81
N ALA A 437 -8.10 -20.69 -1.56
CA ALA A 437 -7.35 -20.79 -2.79
C ALA A 437 -6.22 -19.76 -2.76
N GLY A 438 -5.13 -20.02 -3.47
CA GLY A 438 -4.04 -19.05 -3.51
C GLY A 438 -2.91 -19.47 -4.41
N LYS A 439 -1.86 -18.65 -4.45
CA LYS A 439 -0.66 -18.90 -5.22
C LYS A 439 0.57 -18.39 -4.47
N THR A 440 1.61 -19.20 -4.49
CA THR A 440 2.95 -18.84 -4.05
C THR A 440 3.70 -18.06 -5.13
N GLY A 441 4.58 -17.16 -4.72
CA GLY A 441 5.56 -16.48 -5.57
C GLY A 441 6.94 -16.52 -4.95
N THR A 442 7.93 -16.83 -5.77
CA THR A 442 9.35 -16.68 -5.46
C THR A 442 9.99 -16.09 -6.70
N THR A 443 10.78 -15.05 -6.51
CA THR A 443 11.49 -14.36 -7.58
C THR A 443 12.87 -14.97 -7.78
N ASP A 444 13.50 -14.65 -8.91
CA ASP A 444 14.87 -15.07 -9.19
C ASP A 444 15.82 -14.60 -8.07
N GLU A 445 16.83 -15.43 -7.80
CA GLU A 445 17.81 -15.21 -6.74
C GLU A 445 17.23 -15.01 -5.32
N TYR A 446 15.96 -15.38 -5.10
CA TYR A 446 15.24 -15.20 -3.83
C TYR A 446 15.14 -13.73 -3.41
N SER A 447 15.03 -12.80 -4.36
CA SER A 447 14.95 -11.36 -4.05
C SER A 447 13.68 -10.99 -3.26
N ALA A 448 12.58 -11.69 -3.49
CA ALA A 448 11.32 -11.55 -2.79
C ALA A 448 10.50 -12.86 -2.78
N ALA A 449 9.62 -12.97 -1.80
CA ALA A 449 8.70 -14.10 -1.65
C ALA A 449 7.28 -13.60 -1.39
N TRP A 450 6.30 -14.30 -1.94
CA TRP A 450 4.90 -13.92 -1.91
C TRP A 450 3.99 -15.10 -1.62
N TYR A 451 2.88 -14.81 -0.94
CA TYR A 451 1.70 -15.66 -0.98
C TYR A 451 0.48 -14.76 -1.15
N VAL A 452 -0.33 -15.03 -2.16
CA VAL A 452 -1.57 -14.30 -2.40
C VAL A 452 -2.69 -15.31 -2.45
N GLY A 453 -3.68 -15.14 -1.58
CA GLY A 453 -4.74 -16.12 -1.40
C GLY A 453 -6.04 -15.50 -0.95
N PHE A 454 -7.10 -16.28 -1.05
CA PHE A 454 -8.44 -15.84 -0.72
C PHE A 454 -9.33 -16.99 -0.24
N THR A 455 -10.38 -16.57 0.45
CA THR A 455 -11.64 -17.28 0.62
C THR A 455 -12.72 -16.49 -0.12
N PRO A 456 -13.96 -16.99 -0.26
CA PRO A 456 -15.04 -16.20 -0.84
C PRO A 456 -15.31 -14.86 -0.12
N GLN A 457 -14.86 -14.72 1.13
CA GLN A 457 -15.19 -13.58 2.00
C GLN A 457 -14.05 -12.58 2.17
N ILE A 458 -12.79 -13.01 2.02
CA ILE A 458 -11.59 -12.19 2.25
C ILE A 458 -10.48 -12.65 1.29
N ALA A 459 -9.80 -11.71 0.64
CA ALA A 459 -8.56 -11.92 -0.11
C ALA A 459 -7.40 -11.13 0.52
N ALA A 460 -6.21 -11.72 0.54
CA ALA A 460 -5.02 -11.09 1.11
C ALA A 460 -3.77 -11.40 0.28
N ALA A 461 -2.89 -10.40 0.19
CA ALA A 461 -1.58 -10.51 -0.43
C ALA A 461 -0.50 -10.25 0.60
N VAL A 462 0.41 -11.22 0.78
CA VAL A 462 1.59 -11.10 1.62
C VAL A 462 2.83 -11.02 0.73
N SER A 463 3.67 -10.02 0.95
CA SER A 463 5.02 -9.91 0.39
C SER A 463 6.07 -9.92 1.49
N VAL A 464 7.19 -10.57 1.22
CA VAL A 464 8.39 -10.54 2.05
C VAL A 464 9.58 -10.19 1.17
N GLY A 465 10.39 -9.22 1.60
CA GLY A 465 11.54 -8.72 0.84
C GLY A 465 12.37 -7.75 1.67
N ASP A 466 13.63 -7.56 1.29
CA ASP A 466 14.52 -6.61 1.97
C ASP A 466 14.30 -5.19 1.41
N PRO A 467 13.82 -4.23 2.21
CA PRO A 467 13.52 -2.89 1.73
C PRO A 467 14.77 -2.06 1.39
N SER A 468 15.98 -2.48 1.77
CA SER A 468 17.22 -1.79 1.37
C SER A 468 17.66 -2.12 -0.07
N GLY A 469 17.06 -3.14 -0.69
CA GLY A 469 17.36 -3.58 -2.05
C GLY A 469 17.29 -5.09 -2.17
N ALA A 470 16.17 -5.60 -2.68
CA ALA A 470 15.85 -7.02 -2.78
C ALA A 470 16.89 -7.86 -3.56
N GLU A 471 17.45 -7.31 -4.64
CA GLU A 471 18.45 -8.00 -5.46
C GLU A 471 19.81 -8.09 -4.77
N SER A 472 20.22 -7.03 -4.05
CA SER A 472 21.48 -7.00 -3.30
C SER A 472 21.40 -7.72 -1.95
N HIS A 473 20.19 -7.86 -1.39
CA HIS A 473 19.94 -8.47 -0.09
C HIS A 473 18.90 -9.60 -0.19
N PRO A 474 19.21 -10.66 -0.94
CA PRO A 474 18.27 -11.74 -1.19
C PRO A 474 17.82 -12.43 0.11
N LEU A 475 16.68 -13.12 0.07
CA LEU A 475 16.09 -13.84 1.19
C LEU A 475 16.80 -15.17 1.49
N ARG A 476 18.11 -15.09 1.71
CA ARG A 476 18.98 -16.17 2.15
C ARG A 476 19.38 -15.96 3.61
N GLY A 477 19.44 -17.04 4.38
CA GLY A 477 19.81 -17.02 5.80
C GLY A 477 18.92 -16.11 6.66
N VAL A 478 17.64 -15.97 6.33
CA VAL A 478 16.70 -15.11 7.08
C VAL A 478 16.35 -15.81 8.39
N VAL A 479 16.55 -15.14 9.53
CA VAL A 479 16.13 -15.65 10.84
C VAL A 479 14.74 -15.10 11.15
N ALA A 480 13.71 -15.94 11.14
CA ALA A 480 12.32 -15.55 11.34
C ALA A 480 11.47 -16.77 11.76
N ASP A 481 10.34 -16.55 12.43
CA ASP A 481 9.46 -17.62 12.92
C ASP A 481 10.20 -18.67 13.77
N GLY A 482 11.15 -18.22 14.60
CA GLY A 482 11.94 -19.08 15.51
C GLY A 482 13.00 -19.96 14.84
N ARG A 483 13.30 -19.79 13.55
CA ARG A 483 14.31 -20.57 12.83
C ARG A 483 15.09 -19.76 11.79
N THR A 484 16.19 -20.34 11.30
CA THR A 484 16.92 -19.82 10.14
C THR A 484 16.42 -20.48 8.86
N TRP A 485 16.03 -19.66 7.89
CA TRP A 485 15.60 -20.05 6.56
C TRP A 485 16.80 -19.94 5.60
N PRO A 486 17.36 -21.05 5.10
CA PRO A 486 18.48 -21.00 4.16
C PRO A 486 18.12 -20.22 2.90
N ARG A 487 16.87 -20.39 2.44
CA ARG A 487 16.22 -19.69 1.34
C ARG A 487 14.75 -19.55 1.71
N VAL A 488 14.14 -18.39 1.45
CA VAL A 488 12.71 -18.17 1.68
C VAL A 488 11.97 -18.29 0.36
N PHE A 489 10.99 -19.19 0.32
CA PHE A 489 10.04 -19.36 -0.77
C PHE A 489 8.67 -18.75 -0.43
N GLY A 490 7.78 -18.66 -1.44
CA GLY A 490 6.42 -18.17 -1.22
C GLY A 490 5.60 -19.05 -0.27
N GLY A 491 5.91 -20.35 -0.21
CA GLY A 491 5.32 -21.32 0.72
C GLY A 491 5.83 -21.22 2.16
N ASP A 492 6.80 -20.35 2.43
CA ASP A 492 7.45 -20.20 3.73
C ASP A 492 6.85 -19.03 4.52
N LEU A 493 7.64 -18.00 4.84
CA LEU A 493 7.21 -16.84 5.63
C LEU A 493 5.91 -16.21 5.10
N PRO A 494 5.72 -15.95 3.78
CA PRO A 494 4.49 -15.34 3.29
C PRO A 494 3.24 -16.22 3.52
N ALA A 495 3.34 -17.53 3.25
CA ALA A 495 2.23 -18.47 3.46
C ALA A 495 1.92 -18.66 4.96
N ILE A 496 2.93 -18.67 5.82
CA ILE A 496 2.76 -18.75 7.28
C ILE A 496 2.03 -17.50 7.80
N ILE A 497 2.44 -16.31 7.36
CA ILE A 497 1.76 -15.04 7.70
C ILE A 497 0.30 -15.11 7.28
N TRP A 498 0.04 -15.42 6.00
CA TRP A 498 -1.32 -15.52 5.45
C TRP A 498 -2.16 -16.54 6.24
N GLY A 499 -1.59 -17.70 6.56
CA GLY A 499 -2.29 -18.72 7.34
C GLY A 499 -2.64 -18.27 8.76
N LYS A 500 -1.73 -17.56 9.44
CA LYS A 500 -1.96 -16.99 10.79
C LYS A 500 -3.02 -15.89 10.75
N SER A 501 -2.87 -14.90 9.87
CA SER A 501 -3.78 -13.74 9.75
C SER A 501 -5.19 -14.19 9.39
N MET A 502 -5.33 -15.05 8.37
CA MET A 502 -6.63 -15.45 7.84
C MET A 502 -7.39 -16.36 8.80
N ARG A 503 -6.74 -17.21 9.59
CA ARG A 503 -7.40 -17.97 10.66
C ARG A 503 -8.07 -17.05 11.68
N ALA A 504 -7.38 -16.00 12.12
CA ALA A 504 -7.89 -15.06 13.09
C ALA A 504 -8.94 -14.10 12.49
N ALA A 505 -8.70 -13.57 11.29
CA ALA A 505 -9.61 -12.69 10.57
C ALA A 505 -10.95 -13.36 10.21
N LEU A 506 -10.93 -14.67 9.90
CA LEU A 506 -12.12 -15.44 9.52
C LEU A 506 -12.80 -16.15 10.70
N ALA A 507 -12.29 -16.04 11.94
CA ALA A 507 -12.71 -16.84 13.08
C ALA A 507 -14.23 -16.75 13.36
N ASN A 508 -14.82 -15.57 13.14
CA ASN A 508 -16.23 -15.29 13.38
C ASN A 508 -17.11 -15.34 12.12
N LEU A 509 -16.53 -15.74 10.98
CA LEU A 509 -17.21 -15.76 9.69
C LEU A 509 -17.61 -17.18 9.28
N PRO A 510 -18.83 -17.39 8.75
CA PRO A 510 -19.30 -18.72 8.35
C PRO A 510 -18.39 -19.31 7.27
N VAL A 511 -18.22 -20.62 7.28
CA VAL A 511 -17.44 -21.33 6.25
C VAL A 511 -18.24 -21.35 4.94
N VAL A 512 -17.70 -20.71 3.90
CA VAL A 512 -18.31 -20.67 2.56
C VAL A 512 -17.45 -21.54 1.62
N PRO A 513 -18.06 -22.44 0.82
CA PRO A 513 -17.33 -23.23 -0.16
C PRO A 513 -16.78 -22.34 -1.28
N LEU A 514 -15.64 -22.73 -1.85
CA LEU A 514 -15.16 -22.15 -3.10
C LEU A 514 -16.07 -22.61 -4.27
N PRO A 515 -16.17 -21.81 -5.34
CA PRO A 515 -16.88 -22.24 -6.53
C PRO A 515 -16.20 -23.46 -7.17
N ALA A 516 -17.01 -24.37 -7.71
CA ALA A 516 -16.50 -25.43 -8.58
C ALA A 516 -16.10 -24.85 -9.94
N ALA A 517 -15.20 -25.54 -10.66
CA ALA A 517 -14.88 -25.17 -12.03
C ALA A 517 -16.13 -25.17 -12.92
N ASP A 518 -16.24 -24.19 -13.81
CA ASP A 518 -17.29 -24.16 -14.81
C ASP A 518 -17.07 -25.31 -15.81
N PRO A 519 -18.04 -26.22 -16.04
CA PRO A 519 -17.81 -27.38 -16.89
C PRO A 519 -17.45 -27.06 -18.34
N THR A 520 -17.89 -25.90 -18.86
CA THR A 520 -17.59 -25.47 -20.23
C THR A 520 -16.18 -24.90 -20.31
N VAL A 521 -15.80 -24.05 -19.36
CA VAL A 521 -14.44 -23.48 -19.30
C VAL A 521 -13.40 -24.57 -18.98
N ALA A 522 -13.70 -25.47 -18.04
CA ALA A 522 -12.83 -26.58 -17.68
C ALA A 522 -12.59 -27.53 -18.86
N ARG A 523 -13.64 -27.83 -19.64
CA ARG A 523 -13.50 -28.59 -20.89
C ARG A 523 -12.67 -27.84 -21.93
N GLY A 524 -12.91 -26.53 -22.04
CA GLY A 524 -12.29 -25.67 -23.03
C GLY A 524 -12.73 -25.99 -24.47
N THR A 525 -12.32 -25.13 -25.40
CA THR A 525 -12.42 -25.33 -26.85
C THR A 525 -11.06 -25.67 -27.48
N LYS A 526 -9.99 -25.52 -26.71
CA LYS A 526 -8.60 -25.85 -27.00
C LYS A 526 -8.05 -26.68 -25.85
N GLY A 527 -7.16 -27.64 -26.12
CA GLY A 527 -6.51 -28.42 -25.07
C GLY A 527 -6.04 -29.80 -25.51
N GLY A 528 -5.71 -30.65 -24.55
CA GLY A 528 -5.06 -31.94 -24.75
C GLY A 528 -3.54 -31.87 -24.52
N LEU A 529 -2.89 -33.04 -24.55
CA LEU A 529 -1.44 -33.14 -24.43
C LEU A 529 -0.80 -32.63 -25.73
N SER A 530 -0.06 -31.53 -25.65
CA SER A 530 0.81 -31.09 -26.72
C SER A 530 2.18 -31.70 -26.50
N THR A 531 2.60 -32.60 -27.39
CA THR A 531 3.99 -33.09 -27.42
C THR A 531 4.90 -32.03 -28.07
N PRO A 532 6.19 -31.95 -27.65
CA PRO A 532 7.16 -30.97 -28.17
C PRO A 532 7.24 -30.91 -29.70
#